data_AF-A0A2V5TWH3-F1
#
_entry.id   AF-A0A2V5TWH3-F1
#
_cell.length_a   1.000
_cell.length_b   1.000
_cell.length_c   1.000
_cell.angle_alpha   90.00
_cell.angle_beta   90.00
_cell.angle_gamma   90.00
#
_symmetry.space_group_name_H-M   'P 1'
#
loop_
_entity.id
_entity.type
_entity.pdbx_description
1 polymer ?
#
loop_
_entity_poly.entity_id
_entity_poly.type
_entity_poly.pdbx_seq_one_letter_code
_entity_poly.pdbx_strand_id
1 'polypeptide(L)'
;MHSGIRNPGNVDAARGEIGMSRTNIIALLIFGAILGYFLSFGTESTRKFKAGVYQLLAPFLTSGSGLQKQITSVRTGLKSLEQLERENAAMQVENRTLRATNQGLRDVEHEVNRLRHALNYRERSVFKLIAAEVVTRDSSTWWRTVTINRGKQEGIETDMPVVTDEGLIGKTTTVSDSISVVLLVSDENCKVAASVEGSREQGIVSGERVTAGLNPLLNLNFLSKQADLKPGQKVYTSGVGGVFPSGLLIGLVKNFRVRELDGQGQLAPAVDLSHLEDVFVVTGRK
;
A
#
# COMPACT_ATOMS: atom_id res chain seq x y z
N MET A 1 50.51 36.18 29.67
CA MET A 1 50.30 35.56 30.99
C MET A 1 50.98 34.19 30.99
N HIS A 2 51.97 34.01 31.87
CA HIS A 2 52.49 32.76 32.47
C HIS A 2 52.65 31.54 31.55
N SER A 3 53.81 30.90 31.35
CA SER A 3 55.04 30.70 32.14
C SER A 3 56.01 30.03 31.13
N GLY A 4 57.28 30.39 30.96
CA GLY A 4 58.35 30.14 31.93
C GLY A 4 58.63 28.63 32.07
N ILE A 5 59.82 28.03 31.99
CA ILE A 5 61.22 28.47 32.10
C ILE A 5 62.09 27.20 31.83
N ARG A 6 63.32 27.38 31.29
CA ARG A 6 64.54 26.50 31.35
C ARG A 6 64.50 25.17 30.57
N ASN A 7 65.59 24.59 30.07
CA ASN A 7 66.98 24.94 29.67
C ASN A 7 67.58 23.58 29.23
N PRO A 8 68.56 23.50 28.32
CA PRO A 8 69.18 22.27 27.87
C PRO A 8 70.33 21.82 28.80
N GLY A 9 70.73 20.55 28.67
CA GLY A 9 71.96 19.99 29.25
C GLY A 9 71.71 18.94 30.32
N ASN A 10 71.93 17.66 30.01
CA ASN A 10 73.27 17.11 30.18
C ASN A 10 73.38 15.76 29.45
N VAL A 11 74.40 15.66 28.62
CA VAL A 11 74.96 14.41 28.11
C VAL A 11 76.08 14.08 29.08
N ASP A 12 75.94 13.06 29.92
CA ASP A 12 77.04 12.39 30.63
C ASP A 12 76.52 11.02 31.09
N ALA A 13 76.92 9.94 30.45
CA ALA A 13 78.15 9.20 30.75
C ALA A 13 78.02 8.35 32.03
N ALA A 14 77.69 7.07 31.85
CA ALA A 14 78.19 5.99 32.68
C ALA A 14 78.14 4.67 31.89
N ARG A 15 79.20 4.44 31.11
CA ARG A 15 79.57 3.11 30.62
C ARG A 15 79.95 2.25 31.84
N GLY A 16 79.23 1.14 31.98
CA GLY A 16 79.54 -0.13 32.66
C GLY A 16 80.62 -0.19 33.74
N GLU A 17 80.19 -0.63 34.93
CA GLU A 17 80.83 -1.75 35.63
C GLU A 17 79.74 -2.68 36.20
N ILE A 18 79.67 -3.91 35.66
CA ILE A 18 78.88 -5.01 36.24
C ILE A 18 79.71 -5.59 37.38
N GLY A 19 79.59 -5.01 38.57
CA GLY A 19 80.08 -5.62 39.81
C GLY A 19 79.10 -6.72 40.26
N MET A 20 79.37 -7.97 39.90
CA MET A 20 78.59 -9.12 40.40
C MET A 20 78.80 -9.22 41.92
N SER A 21 77.77 -8.88 42.72
CA SER A 21 77.83 -9.00 44.19
C SER A 21 78.31 -10.39 44.59
N ARG A 22 79.21 -10.47 45.57
CA ARG A 22 79.76 -11.74 46.10
C ARG A 22 78.67 -12.75 46.46
N THR A 23 77.48 -12.29 46.85
CA THR A 23 76.32 -13.13 47.15
C THR A 23 75.75 -13.87 45.93
N ASN A 24 75.80 -13.26 44.74
CA ASN A 24 75.31 -13.90 43.51
C ASN A 24 76.28 -14.98 43.00
N ILE A 25 77.58 -14.77 43.20
CA ILE A 25 78.61 -15.78 42.89
C ILE A 25 78.46 -16.97 43.85
N ILE A 26 78.24 -16.72 45.14
CA ILE A 26 77.98 -17.78 46.13
C ILE A 26 76.68 -18.52 45.79
N ALA A 27 75.61 -17.82 45.40
CA ALA A 27 74.35 -18.45 44.98
C ALA A 27 74.51 -19.32 43.73
N LEU A 28 75.28 -18.87 42.73
CA LEU A 28 75.58 -19.67 41.53
C LEU A 28 76.48 -20.86 41.83
N LEU A 29 77.44 -20.74 42.75
CA LEU A 29 78.27 -21.86 43.19
C LEU A 29 77.47 -22.89 43.99
N ILE A 30 76.56 -22.44 44.87
CA ILE A 30 75.63 -23.32 45.58
C ILE A 30 74.66 -23.98 44.59
N PHE A 31 74.12 -23.24 43.63
CA PHE A 31 73.24 -23.80 42.59
C PHE A 31 73.98 -24.80 41.72
N GLY A 32 75.23 -24.51 41.33
CA GLY A 32 76.10 -25.42 40.57
C GLY A 32 76.50 -26.65 41.38
N ALA A 33 76.76 -26.51 42.68
CA ALA A 33 77.07 -27.62 43.57
C ALA A 33 75.83 -28.50 43.83
N ILE A 34 74.65 -27.90 44.01
CA ILE A 34 73.37 -28.61 44.12
C ILE A 34 73.05 -29.30 42.79
N LEU A 35 73.23 -28.63 41.65
CA LEU A 35 73.01 -29.19 40.32
C LEU A 35 73.99 -30.33 40.02
N GLY A 36 75.26 -30.18 40.40
CA GLY A 36 76.28 -31.22 40.29
C GLY A 36 76.02 -32.41 41.22
N TYR A 37 75.59 -32.15 42.47
CA TYR A 37 75.15 -33.19 43.41
C TYR A 37 73.90 -33.91 42.90
N PHE A 38 72.96 -33.19 42.28
CA PHE A 38 71.74 -33.73 41.68
C PHE A 38 72.04 -34.56 40.41
N LEU A 39 73.06 -34.18 39.65
CA LEU A 39 73.56 -34.93 38.48
C LEU A 39 74.39 -36.17 38.87
N SER A 40 74.95 -36.20 40.09
CA SER A 40 75.78 -37.30 40.60
C SER A 40 74.95 -38.48 41.14
N PHE A 41 73.64 -38.32 41.39
CA PHE A 41 72.76 -39.44 41.71
C PHE A 41 72.28 -40.15 40.44
N GLY A 42 72.68 -41.42 40.31
CA GLY A 42 72.50 -42.28 39.13
C GLY A 42 71.08 -42.51 38.62
N THR A 43 71.06 -43.10 37.42
CA THR A 43 69.99 -43.25 36.40
C THR A 43 68.71 -44.01 36.80
N GLU A 44 68.52 -44.37 38.07
CA GLU A 44 67.31 -45.07 38.54
C GLU A 44 66.25 -44.13 39.15
N SER A 45 66.66 -43.09 39.89
CA SER A 45 65.72 -42.13 40.51
C SER A 45 65.11 -41.14 39.51
N THR A 46 65.86 -40.78 38.47
CA THR A 46 65.35 -39.94 37.37
C THR A 46 64.27 -40.64 36.55
N ARG A 47 64.29 -41.99 36.46
CA ARG A 47 63.26 -42.78 35.76
C ARG A 47 61.95 -42.86 36.55
N LYS A 48 62.01 -43.00 37.88
CA LYS A 48 60.84 -42.99 38.77
C LYS A 48 60.21 -41.59 38.89
N PHE A 49 61.03 -40.54 38.94
CA PHE A 49 60.54 -39.15 38.95
C PHE A 49 59.90 -38.75 37.61
N LYS A 50 60.53 -39.12 36.48
CA LYS A 50 59.92 -38.91 35.15
C LYS A 50 58.59 -39.65 35.03
N ALA A 51 58.50 -40.90 35.49
CA ALA A 51 57.25 -41.66 35.46
C ALA A 51 56.14 -41.01 36.32
N GLY A 52 56.45 -40.55 37.53
CA GLY A 52 55.47 -39.88 38.41
C GLY A 52 54.98 -38.54 37.86
N VAL A 53 55.87 -37.74 37.27
CA VAL A 53 55.51 -36.47 36.63
C VAL A 53 54.66 -36.71 35.38
N TYR A 54 54.99 -37.71 34.56
CA TYR A 54 54.17 -38.09 33.39
C TYR A 54 52.79 -38.61 33.79
N GLN A 55 52.66 -39.34 34.91
CA GLN A 55 51.38 -39.89 35.35
C GLN A 55 50.43 -38.82 35.92
N LEU A 56 50.98 -37.78 36.56
CA LEU A 56 50.21 -36.61 37.01
C LEU A 56 49.82 -35.68 35.85
N LEU A 57 50.68 -35.53 34.84
CA LEU A 57 50.44 -34.65 33.69
C LEU A 57 49.70 -35.33 32.52
N ALA A 58 49.64 -36.66 32.47
CA ALA A 58 48.97 -37.42 31.40
C ALA A 58 47.52 -36.99 31.15
N PRO A 59 46.63 -36.94 32.17
CA PRO A 59 45.25 -36.54 31.92
C PRO A 59 45.13 -35.09 31.44
N PHE A 60 46.06 -34.20 31.84
CA PHE A 60 46.05 -32.79 31.41
C PHE A 60 46.54 -32.62 29.97
N LEU A 61 47.54 -33.40 29.54
CA LEU A 61 48.04 -33.41 28.16
C LEU A 61 47.06 -34.07 27.18
N THR A 62 46.30 -35.09 27.60
CA THR A 62 45.25 -35.71 26.76
C THR A 62 43.92 -34.96 26.79
N SER A 63 43.62 -34.20 27.86
CA SER A 63 42.42 -33.33 27.97
C SER A 63 42.42 -32.14 27.02
N GLY A 64 43.53 -31.83 26.36
CA GLY A 64 43.58 -30.80 25.30
C GLY A 64 42.68 -31.11 24.09
N SER A 65 42.34 -32.39 23.87
CA SER A 65 41.46 -32.82 22.76
C SER A 65 39.95 -32.65 23.04
N GLY A 66 39.55 -32.45 24.31
CA GLY A 66 38.16 -32.21 24.71
C GLY A 66 37.72 -30.75 24.52
N LEU A 67 38.63 -29.80 24.68
CA LEU A 67 38.39 -28.37 24.50
C LEU A 67 38.31 -27.96 23.02
N GLN A 68 38.99 -28.69 22.13
CA GLN A 68 38.94 -28.45 20.69
C GLN A 68 37.54 -28.66 20.11
N LYS A 69 36.80 -29.68 20.60
CA LYS A 69 35.45 -30.05 20.12
C LYS A 69 34.35 -29.07 20.58
N GLN A 70 34.51 -28.42 21.73
CA GLN A 70 33.55 -27.40 22.17
C GLN A 70 33.75 -26.05 21.45
N ILE A 71 34.99 -25.69 21.09
CA ILE A 71 35.24 -24.45 20.33
C ILE A 71 34.80 -24.58 18.86
N THR A 72 34.87 -25.77 18.26
CA THR A 72 34.38 -25.98 16.88
C THR A 72 32.87 -26.20 16.76
N SER A 73 32.19 -26.62 17.82
CA SER A 73 30.72 -26.83 17.83
C SER A 73 29.90 -25.54 17.96
N VAL A 74 30.48 -24.48 18.54
CA VAL A 74 29.85 -23.14 18.57
C VAL A 74 29.85 -22.49 17.18
N ARG A 75 30.79 -22.86 16.30
CA ARG A 75 30.93 -22.28 14.96
C ARG A 75 30.01 -22.91 13.91
N THR A 76 29.39 -24.05 14.20
CA THR A 76 28.52 -24.80 13.27
C THR A 76 27.02 -24.59 13.51
N GLY A 77 26.64 -24.09 14.70
CA GLY A 77 25.25 -23.75 15.04
C GLY A 77 24.89 -22.25 14.94
N LEU A 78 25.89 -21.37 14.86
CA LEU A 78 25.69 -19.95 14.64
C LEU A 78 25.92 -19.68 13.15
N LYS A 79 24.83 -19.70 12.35
CA LYS A 79 24.84 -18.95 11.07
C LYS A 79 25.43 -17.58 11.40
N SER A 80 26.50 -17.16 10.70
CA SER A 80 27.14 -15.88 11.02
C SER A 80 26.08 -14.78 10.99
N LEU A 81 26.20 -13.78 11.87
CA LEU A 81 25.29 -12.63 11.88
C LEU A 81 25.12 -12.07 10.45
N GLU A 82 26.21 -12.01 9.70
CA GLU A 82 26.21 -11.64 8.28
C GLU A 82 25.34 -12.54 7.38
N GLN A 83 25.34 -13.86 7.60
CA GLN A 83 24.51 -14.78 6.83
C GLN A 83 23.02 -14.61 7.17
N LEU A 84 22.69 -14.39 8.45
CA LEU A 84 21.33 -14.07 8.87
C LEU A 84 20.86 -12.72 8.33
N GLU A 85 21.73 -11.71 8.31
CA GLU A 85 21.45 -10.40 7.71
C GLU A 85 21.23 -10.51 6.19
N ARG A 86 22.07 -11.30 5.49
CA ARG A 86 21.89 -11.57 4.05
C ARG A 86 20.60 -12.32 3.75
N GLU A 87 20.27 -13.36 4.53
CA GLU A 87 19.01 -14.11 4.38
C GLU A 87 17.80 -13.20 4.67
N ASN A 88 17.86 -12.36 5.71
CA ASN A 88 16.78 -11.41 6.01
C ASN A 88 16.63 -10.36 4.90
N ALA A 89 17.74 -9.80 4.39
CA ALA A 89 17.71 -8.89 3.26
C ALA A 89 17.13 -9.54 2.00
N ALA A 90 17.50 -10.80 1.70
CA ALA A 90 16.94 -11.56 0.59
C ALA A 90 15.44 -11.81 0.77
N MET A 91 15.01 -12.25 1.96
CA MET A 91 13.60 -12.45 2.28
C MET A 91 12.79 -11.15 2.21
N GLN A 92 13.36 -10.00 2.59
CA GLN A 92 12.71 -8.69 2.45
C GLN A 92 12.56 -8.28 0.99
N VAL A 93 13.56 -8.56 0.15
CA VAL A 93 13.44 -8.33 -1.31
C VAL A 93 12.37 -9.23 -1.90
N GLU A 94 12.39 -10.53 -1.58
CA GLU A 94 11.38 -11.48 -2.04
C GLU A 94 9.98 -11.09 -1.57
N ASN A 95 9.81 -10.70 -0.30
CA ASN A 95 8.52 -10.25 0.23
C ASN A 95 8.02 -9.00 -0.48
N ARG A 96 8.91 -8.04 -0.80
CA ARG A 96 8.55 -6.86 -1.61
C ARG A 96 8.11 -7.24 -3.02
N THR A 97 8.83 -8.15 -3.68
CA THR A 97 8.48 -8.64 -5.02
C THR A 97 7.16 -9.40 -5.01
N LEU A 98 6.94 -10.27 -4.04
CA LEU A 98 5.68 -11.01 -3.87
C LEU A 98 4.51 -10.08 -3.59
N ARG A 99 4.70 -9.02 -2.78
CA ARG A 99 3.68 -8.00 -2.54
C ARG A 99 3.34 -7.22 -3.80
N ALA A 100 4.34 -6.78 -4.56
CA ALA A 100 4.12 -6.07 -5.82
C ALA A 100 3.39 -6.95 -6.85
N THR A 101 3.78 -8.23 -6.95
CA THR A 101 3.13 -9.20 -7.84
C THR A 101 1.68 -9.47 -7.43
N ASN A 102 1.42 -9.66 -6.13
CA ASN A 102 0.06 -9.82 -5.61
C ASN A 102 -0.81 -8.59 -5.87
N GLN A 103 -0.25 -7.38 -5.76
CA GLN A 103 -0.99 -6.16 -6.09
C GLN A 103 -1.35 -6.14 -7.57
N GLY A 104 -0.39 -6.40 -8.47
CA GLY A 104 -0.67 -6.44 -9.91
C GLY A 104 -1.70 -7.52 -10.29
N LEU A 105 -1.67 -8.69 -9.64
CA LEU A 105 -2.69 -9.72 -9.82
C LEU A 105 -4.09 -9.23 -9.42
N ARG A 106 -4.20 -8.56 -8.26
CA ARG A 106 -5.47 -7.98 -7.81
C ARG A 106 -6.00 -6.93 -8.78
N ASP A 107 -5.12 -6.04 -9.27
CA ASP A 107 -5.51 -5.01 -10.23
C ASP A 107 -6.08 -5.63 -11.53
N VAL A 108 -5.45 -6.69 -12.03
CA VAL A 108 -5.95 -7.45 -13.19
C VAL A 108 -7.26 -8.17 -12.91
N GLU A 109 -7.41 -8.79 -11.73
CA GLU A 109 -8.67 -9.42 -11.33
C GLU A 109 -9.82 -8.41 -11.25
N HIS A 110 -9.56 -7.22 -10.70
CA HIS A 110 -10.52 -6.12 -10.66
C HIS A 110 -10.93 -5.68 -12.08
N GLU A 111 -9.97 -5.48 -12.98
CA GLU A 111 -10.23 -5.11 -14.38
C GLU A 111 -11.07 -6.17 -15.10
N VAL A 112 -10.72 -7.45 -14.96
CA VAL A 112 -11.46 -8.55 -15.60
C VAL A 112 -12.90 -8.61 -15.10
N ASN A 113 -13.12 -8.46 -13.80
CA ASN A 113 -14.48 -8.44 -13.25
C ASN A 113 -15.26 -7.25 -13.77
N ARG A 114 -14.65 -6.05 -13.77
CA ARG A 114 -15.25 -4.82 -14.29
C ARG A 114 -15.68 -4.95 -15.75
N LEU A 115 -14.77 -5.41 -16.63
CA LEU A 115 -15.05 -5.64 -18.05
C LEU A 115 -16.14 -6.69 -18.27
N ARG A 116 -16.19 -7.75 -17.45
CA ARG A 116 -17.27 -8.76 -17.50
C ARG A 116 -18.61 -8.14 -17.11
N HIS A 117 -18.67 -7.33 -16.06
CA HIS A 117 -19.89 -6.63 -15.67
C HIS A 117 -20.38 -5.69 -16.79
N ALA A 118 -19.48 -4.90 -17.35
CA ALA A 118 -19.76 -4.02 -18.48
C ALA A 118 -20.31 -4.76 -19.70
N LEU A 119 -19.69 -5.90 -20.06
CA LEU A 119 -20.14 -6.73 -21.17
C LEU A 119 -21.53 -7.33 -20.91
N ASN A 120 -21.73 -7.90 -19.72
CA ASN A 120 -23.02 -8.49 -19.32
C ASN A 120 -24.15 -7.46 -19.35
N TYR A 121 -23.90 -6.23 -18.87
CA TYR A 121 -24.87 -5.16 -18.94
C TYR A 121 -25.22 -4.78 -20.38
N ARG A 122 -24.19 -4.63 -21.24
CA ARG A 122 -24.38 -4.32 -22.66
C ARG A 122 -25.22 -5.37 -23.39
N GLU A 123 -25.04 -6.65 -23.06
CA GLU A 123 -25.80 -7.75 -23.66
C GLU A 123 -27.26 -7.75 -23.21
N ARG A 124 -27.50 -7.61 -21.90
CA ARG A 124 -28.85 -7.66 -21.30
C ARG A 124 -29.68 -6.39 -21.50
N SER A 125 -29.02 -5.25 -21.74
CA SER A 125 -29.71 -3.98 -21.92
C SER A 125 -30.60 -4.00 -23.16
N VAL A 126 -31.78 -3.38 -23.03
CA VAL A 126 -32.72 -3.12 -24.14
C VAL A 126 -32.28 -1.93 -25.00
N PHE A 127 -31.22 -1.24 -24.60
CA PHE A 127 -30.67 -0.08 -25.30
C PHE A 127 -29.45 -0.44 -26.13
N LYS A 128 -29.22 0.32 -27.20
CA LYS A 128 -27.94 0.33 -27.94
C LYS A 128 -26.97 1.20 -27.15
N LEU A 129 -25.84 0.61 -26.76
CA LEU A 129 -24.89 1.22 -25.85
C LEU A 129 -23.50 1.31 -26.48
N ILE A 130 -22.85 2.46 -26.32
CA ILE A 130 -21.43 2.66 -26.58
C ILE A 130 -20.70 2.71 -25.25
N ALA A 131 -19.76 1.79 -25.02
CA ALA A 131 -18.93 1.80 -23.83
C ALA A 131 -17.88 2.91 -23.90
N ALA A 132 -17.74 3.66 -22.81
CA ALA A 132 -16.79 4.75 -22.64
C ALA A 132 -16.21 4.74 -21.22
N GLU A 133 -15.00 5.27 -21.09
CA GLU A 133 -14.30 5.42 -19.81
C GLU A 133 -14.23 6.90 -19.44
N VAL A 134 -14.39 7.19 -18.15
CA VAL A 134 -14.21 8.53 -17.58
C VAL A 134 -12.72 8.83 -17.47
N VAL A 135 -12.24 9.80 -18.26
CA VAL A 135 -10.82 10.17 -18.32
C VAL A 135 -10.46 11.41 -17.52
N THR A 136 -11.45 12.25 -17.21
CA THR A 136 -11.19 13.49 -16.47
C THR A 136 -12.38 13.86 -15.62
N ARG A 137 -12.06 14.31 -14.40
CA ARG A 137 -12.99 14.95 -13.50
C ARG A 137 -12.31 16.16 -12.88
N ASP A 138 -12.90 17.32 -13.09
CA ASP A 138 -12.40 18.57 -12.52
C ASP A 138 -12.90 18.69 -11.07
N SER A 139 -12.02 19.06 -10.15
CA SER A 139 -12.36 19.23 -8.73
C SER A 139 -13.35 20.38 -8.50
N SER A 140 -13.33 21.41 -9.36
CA SER A 140 -14.24 22.55 -9.30
C SER A 140 -15.66 22.23 -9.78
N THR A 141 -15.80 21.23 -10.66
CA THR A 141 -17.08 20.77 -11.22
C THR A 141 -17.36 19.31 -10.88
N TRP A 142 -16.80 18.80 -9.77
CA TRP A 142 -16.83 17.39 -9.40
C TRP A 142 -18.25 16.80 -9.51
N TRP A 143 -19.25 17.46 -8.93
CA TRP A 143 -20.66 17.02 -8.97
C TRP A 143 -21.44 17.47 -10.20
N ARG A 144 -20.79 18.06 -11.19
CA ARG A 144 -21.47 18.73 -12.31
C ARG A 144 -21.12 18.10 -13.64
N THR A 145 -19.85 17.78 -13.86
CA THR A 145 -19.40 17.25 -15.15
C THR A 145 -18.32 16.19 -15.02
N VAL A 146 -18.28 15.30 -16.01
CA VAL A 146 -17.18 14.35 -16.25
C VAL A 146 -16.86 14.31 -17.75
N THR A 147 -15.63 13.94 -18.11
CA THR A 147 -15.22 13.78 -19.51
C THR A 147 -14.99 12.31 -19.82
N ILE A 148 -15.54 11.84 -20.93
CA ILE A 148 -15.43 10.46 -21.41
C ILE A 148 -14.55 10.36 -22.66
N ASN A 149 -13.87 9.22 -22.86
CA ASN A 149 -12.95 8.94 -23.98
C ASN A 149 -13.63 8.54 -25.30
N ARG A 150 -14.84 9.05 -25.55
CA ARG A 150 -15.60 8.80 -26.77
C ARG A 150 -16.21 10.11 -27.26
N GLY A 151 -16.29 10.28 -28.57
CA GLY A 151 -16.77 11.49 -29.21
C GLY A 151 -17.51 11.22 -30.51
N LYS A 152 -17.45 12.18 -31.43
CA LYS A 152 -18.13 12.10 -32.73
C LYS A 152 -17.66 10.92 -33.57
N GLN A 153 -16.41 10.47 -33.42
CA GLN A 153 -15.87 9.34 -34.18
C GLN A 153 -16.63 8.04 -33.89
N GLU A 154 -17.17 7.89 -32.69
CA GLU A 154 -18.01 6.75 -32.31
C GLU A 154 -19.51 7.00 -32.50
N GLY A 155 -19.90 8.14 -33.07
CA GLY A 155 -21.29 8.51 -33.29
C GLY A 155 -21.98 9.08 -32.06
N ILE A 156 -21.23 9.60 -31.09
CA ILE A 156 -21.80 10.36 -29.97
C ILE A 156 -22.22 11.74 -30.47
N GLU A 157 -23.41 12.17 -30.04
CA GLU A 157 -23.93 13.51 -30.27
C GLU A 157 -24.24 14.20 -28.94
N THR A 158 -24.52 15.50 -28.98
CA THR A 158 -25.01 16.26 -27.82
C THR A 158 -26.36 15.73 -27.36
N ASP A 159 -26.65 15.83 -26.06
CA ASP A 159 -27.89 15.40 -25.42
C ASP A 159 -28.15 13.87 -25.45
N MET A 160 -27.14 13.04 -25.69
CA MET A 160 -27.25 11.60 -25.53
C MET A 160 -27.20 11.19 -24.05
N PRO A 161 -28.13 10.34 -23.57
CA PRO A 161 -28.10 9.84 -22.20
C PRO A 161 -26.86 9.02 -21.91
N VAL A 162 -26.33 9.17 -20.71
CA VAL A 162 -25.20 8.38 -20.22
C VAL A 162 -25.61 7.67 -18.94
N VAL A 163 -25.31 6.37 -18.88
CA VAL A 163 -25.78 5.44 -17.85
C VAL A 163 -24.67 4.51 -17.37
N THR A 164 -24.85 3.92 -16.20
CA THR A 164 -24.15 2.72 -15.73
C THR A 164 -25.15 1.56 -15.69
N ASP A 165 -24.71 0.40 -15.19
CA ASP A 165 -25.59 -0.73 -14.87
C ASP A 165 -26.52 -0.44 -13.69
N GLU A 166 -26.13 0.47 -12.80
CA GLU A 166 -26.93 0.93 -11.66
C GLU A 166 -27.99 1.96 -12.04
N GLY A 167 -27.73 2.85 -13.01
CA GLY A 167 -28.69 3.89 -13.38
C GLY A 167 -28.18 5.01 -14.26
N LEU A 168 -28.97 6.09 -14.36
CA LEU A 168 -28.68 7.29 -15.13
C LEU A 168 -27.65 8.16 -14.41
N ILE A 169 -26.59 8.55 -15.13
CA ILE A 169 -25.60 9.50 -14.61
C ILE A 169 -25.76 10.90 -15.17
N GLY A 170 -26.28 11.05 -16.39
CA GLY A 170 -26.38 12.36 -17.03
C GLY A 170 -26.63 12.30 -18.54
N LYS A 171 -26.22 13.36 -19.24
CA LYS A 171 -26.26 13.45 -20.71
C LYS A 171 -25.03 14.14 -21.26
N THR A 172 -24.65 13.84 -22.50
CA THR A 172 -23.57 14.55 -23.20
C THR A 172 -23.96 16.01 -23.46
N THR A 173 -22.98 16.92 -23.40
CA THR A 173 -23.19 18.35 -23.68
C THR A 173 -22.25 18.83 -24.79
N THR A 174 -20.95 18.88 -24.50
CA THR A 174 -19.92 19.25 -25.47
C THR A 174 -19.29 18.00 -26.04
N VAL A 175 -19.38 17.80 -27.34
CA VAL A 175 -18.85 16.62 -28.02
C VAL A 175 -17.78 17.05 -29.02
N SER A 176 -16.54 16.60 -28.78
CA SER A 176 -15.41 16.71 -29.70
C SER A 176 -15.23 15.41 -30.48
N ASP A 177 -14.20 15.32 -31.32
CA ASP A 177 -14.02 14.15 -32.18
C ASP A 177 -13.74 12.86 -31.39
N SER A 178 -12.94 12.93 -30.32
CA SER A 178 -12.51 11.77 -29.52
C SER A 178 -12.94 11.81 -28.05
N ILE A 179 -13.49 12.92 -27.57
CA ILE A 179 -13.93 13.08 -26.18
C ILE A 179 -15.29 13.76 -26.11
N SER A 180 -16.02 13.52 -25.02
CA SER A 180 -17.28 14.18 -24.74
C SER A 180 -17.36 14.59 -23.28
N VAL A 181 -17.94 15.75 -23.02
CA VAL A 181 -18.30 16.21 -21.68
C VAL A 181 -19.71 15.74 -21.37
N VAL A 182 -19.90 15.12 -20.21
CA VAL A 182 -21.18 14.67 -19.68
C VAL A 182 -21.60 15.61 -18.56
N LEU A 183 -22.81 16.16 -18.66
CA LEU A 183 -23.50 16.91 -17.62
C LEU A 183 -24.23 15.93 -16.70
N LEU A 184 -23.84 15.89 -15.43
CA LEU A 184 -24.36 14.94 -14.45
C LEU A 184 -25.76 15.32 -13.97
N VAL A 185 -26.57 14.34 -13.57
CA VAL A 185 -27.91 14.54 -12.97
C VAL A 185 -27.88 15.36 -11.68
N SER A 186 -26.73 15.42 -11.02
CA SER A 186 -26.49 16.26 -9.84
C SER A 186 -26.27 17.74 -10.16
N ASP A 187 -26.12 18.13 -11.44
CA ASP A 187 -26.14 19.53 -11.85
C ASP A 187 -27.59 20.04 -11.96
N GLU A 188 -27.84 21.28 -11.52
CA GLU A 188 -29.16 21.91 -11.59
C GLU A 188 -29.66 22.12 -13.03
N ASN A 189 -28.75 22.19 -14.00
CA ASN A 189 -29.05 22.33 -15.42
C ASN A 189 -29.37 20.99 -16.09
N CYS A 190 -29.06 19.87 -15.44
CA CYS A 190 -29.44 18.55 -15.93
C CYS A 190 -30.88 18.25 -15.53
N LYS A 191 -31.82 18.61 -16.41
CA LYS A 191 -33.26 18.40 -16.21
C LYS A 191 -33.69 17.10 -16.86
N VAL A 192 -34.27 16.21 -16.07
CA VAL A 192 -34.72 14.89 -16.51
C VAL A 192 -36.20 14.73 -16.22
N ALA A 193 -37.02 14.51 -17.26
CA ALA A 193 -38.42 14.18 -17.07
C ALA A 193 -38.55 12.77 -16.48
N ALA A 194 -39.29 12.64 -15.38
CA ALA A 194 -39.29 11.46 -14.55
C ALA A 194 -40.69 11.03 -14.10
N SER A 195 -40.83 9.75 -13.79
CA SER A 195 -42.02 9.12 -13.24
C SER A 195 -41.68 8.27 -12.03
N VAL A 196 -42.57 8.25 -11.05
CA VAL A 196 -42.39 7.49 -9.80
C VAL A 196 -42.99 6.08 -9.94
N GLU A 197 -42.25 5.07 -9.51
CA GLU A 197 -42.67 3.67 -9.56
C GLU A 197 -43.93 3.42 -8.75
N GLY A 198 -44.92 2.76 -9.36
CA GLY A 198 -46.19 2.45 -8.70
C GLY A 198 -47.10 3.66 -8.48
N SER A 199 -46.78 4.81 -9.08
CA SER A 199 -47.57 6.04 -9.00
C SER A 199 -47.86 6.62 -10.39
N ARG A 200 -48.84 7.54 -10.47
CA ARG A 200 -49.12 8.34 -11.67
C ARG A 200 -48.37 9.67 -11.69
N GLU A 201 -47.62 9.94 -10.63
CA GLU A 201 -46.86 11.19 -10.49
C GLU A 201 -45.72 11.27 -11.50
N GLN A 202 -45.66 12.41 -12.18
CA GLN A 202 -44.57 12.77 -13.09
C GLN A 202 -44.05 14.14 -12.70
N GLY A 203 -42.75 14.34 -12.90
CA GLY A 203 -42.09 15.59 -12.55
C GLY A 203 -40.78 15.77 -13.29
N ILE A 204 -40.02 16.78 -12.87
CA ILE A 204 -38.69 17.05 -13.42
C ILE A 204 -37.66 16.88 -12.31
N VAL A 205 -36.75 15.92 -12.51
CA VAL A 205 -35.57 15.75 -11.66
C VAL A 205 -34.51 16.77 -12.06
N SER A 206 -33.90 17.39 -11.07
CA SER A 206 -32.70 18.22 -11.20
C SER A 206 -31.81 18.06 -9.97
N GLY A 207 -30.51 18.34 -10.11
CA GLY A 207 -29.60 18.37 -8.97
C GLY A 207 -30.02 19.34 -7.87
N GLU A 208 -29.77 18.97 -6.62
CA GLU A 208 -29.77 19.91 -5.50
C GLU A 208 -28.43 20.66 -5.48
N ARG A 209 -28.46 21.98 -5.30
CA ARG A 209 -27.24 22.78 -5.27
C ARG A 209 -26.43 22.46 -4.01
N VAL A 210 -25.42 21.61 -4.16
CA VAL A 210 -24.61 21.09 -3.05
C VAL A 210 -23.39 21.96 -2.80
N THR A 211 -23.12 22.24 -1.53
CA THR A 211 -21.84 22.78 -1.04
C THR A 211 -20.82 21.63 -0.99
N ALA A 212 -19.57 21.89 -1.38
CA ALA A 212 -18.50 20.89 -1.46
C ALA A 212 -18.43 19.96 -0.21
N GLY A 213 -18.31 18.65 -0.44
CA GLY A 213 -18.06 17.64 0.60
C GLY A 213 -19.23 16.73 1.01
N LEU A 214 -20.41 16.87 0.39
CA LEU A 214 -21.57 16.00 0.64
C LEU A 214 -22.02 15.30 -0.65
N ASN A 215 -22.58 14.09 -0.50
CA ASN A 215 -23.19 13.37 -1.61
C ASN A 215 -24.38 14.17 -2.18
N PRO A 216 -24.44 14.38 -3.51
CA PRO A 216 -25.49 15.17 -4.10
C PRO A 216 -26.85 14.48 -3.97
N LEU A 217 -27.85 15.25 -3.54
CA LEU A 217 -29.25 14.84 -3.59
C LEU A 217 -29.90 15.42 -4.85
N LEU A 218 -31.01 14.82 -5.27
CA LEU A 218 -31.79 15.29 -6.41
C LEU A 218 -33.15 15.79 -5.94
N ASN A 219 -33.71 16.75 -6.65
CA ASN A 219 -35.06 17.25 -6.43
C ASN A 219 -35.96 16.81 -7.58
N LEU A 220 -37.05 16.11 -7.25
CA LEU A 220 -38.16 15.82 -8.15
C LEU A 220 -39.24 16.91 -7.98
N ASN A 221 -39.30 17.84 -8.91
CA ASN A 221 -40.15 19.02 -8.88
C ASN A 221 -41.47 18.81 -9.65
N PHE A 222 -42.44 19.69 -9.40
CA PHE A 222 -43.72 19.77 -10.11
C PHE A 222 -44.66 18.59 -9.86
N LEU A 223 -44.59 18.00 -8.67
CA LEU A 223 -45.49 16.93 -8.26
C LEU A 223 -46.82 17.49 -7.77
N SER A 224 -47.86 16.65 -7.76
CA SER A 224 -49.11 17.00 -7.11
C SER A 224 -48.90 17.26 -5.61
N LYS A 225 -49.68 18.19 -5.03
CA LYS A 225 -49.67 18.39 -3.57
C LYS A 225 -50.24 17.19 -2.83
N GLN A 226 -51.06 16.39 -3.51
CA GLN A 226 -51.68 15.17 -3.00
C GLN A 226 -50.87 13.91 -3.34
N ALA A 227 -49.65 14.07 -3.86
CA ALA A 227 -48.79 12.95 -4.21
C ALA A 227 -48.43 12.11 -2.96
N ASP A 228 -48.75 10.81 -3.00
CA ASP A 228 -48.36 9.85 -1.96
C ASP A 228 -47.04 9.17 -2.35
N LEU A 229 -45.92 9.88 -2.13
CA LEU A 229 -44.59 9.31 -2.30
C LEU A 229 -44.10 8.68 -1.00
N LYS A 230 -43.62 7.45 -1.11
CA LYS A 230 -43.05 6.66 -0.02
C LYS A 230 -41.53 6.57 -0.17
N PRO A 231 -40.78 6.71 0.94
CA PRO A 231 -39.34 6.47 0.92
C PRO A 231 -39.01 5.09 0.34
N GLY A 232 -37.97 5.03 -0.51
CA GLY A 232 -37.53 3.82 -1.19
C GLY A 232 -38.22 3.53 -2.53
N GLN A 233 -39.25 4.30 -2.93
CA GLN A 233 -39.80 4.19 -4.28
C GLN A 233 -38.75 4.57 -5.33
N LYS A 234 -38.68 3.80 -6.41
CA LYS A 234 -37.79 4.09 -7.53
C LYS A 234 -38.37 5.19 -8.41
N VAL A 235 -37.50 6.00 -8.98
CA VAL A 235 -37.83 7.05 -9.93
C VAL A 235 -37.10 6.77 -11.22
N TYR A 236 -37.84 6.72 -12.32
CA TYR A 236 -37.31 6.41 -13.65
C TYR A 236 -37.52 7.58 -14.61
N THR A 237 -36.72 7.63 -15.68
CA THR A 237 -36.99 8.54 -16.80
C THR A 237 -38.33 8.23 -17.44
N SER A 238 -39.14 9.26 -17.71
CA SER A 238 -40.48 9.09 -18.27
C SER A 238 -40.50 8.98 -19.80
N GLY A 239 -39.43 9.39 -20.49
CA GLY A 239 -39.40 9.50 -21.95
C GLY A 239 -39.89 10.85 -22.50
N VAL A 240 -40.48 11.69 -21.65
CA VAL A 240 -41.05 12.98 -22.07
C VAL A 240 -39.92 13.95 -22.41
N GLY A 241 -40.06 14.68 -23.53
CA GLY A 241 -39.07 15.64 -24.02
C GLY A 241 -38.01 15.05 -24.96
N GLY A 242 -37.98 13.73 -25.17
CA GLY A 242 -37.20 13.08 -26.24
C GLY A 242 -35.70 12.90 -25.99
N VAL A 243 -35.11 13.61 -25.02
CA VAL A 243 -33.68 13.51 -24.67
C VAL A 243 -33.36 12.18 -23.97
N PHE A 244 -34.13 11.84 -22.93
CA PHE A 244 -33.96 10.60 -22.18
C PHE A 244 -35.02 9.58 -22.58
N PRO A 245 -34.68 8.36 -23.01
CA PRO A 245 -35.67 7.32 -23.24
C PRO A 245 -36.31 6.90 -21.92
N SER A 246 -37.51 6.34 -21.96
CA SER A 246 -38.20 5.87 -20.76
C SER A 246 -37.55 4.63 -20.15
N GLY A 247 -37.53 4.55 -18.82
CA GLY A 247 -37.13 3.35 -18.06
C GLY A 247 -35.69 3.33 -17.54
N LEU A 248 -34.94 4.43 -17.59
CA LEU A 248 -33.64 4.54 -16.94
C LEU A 248 -33.84 4.90 -15.46
N LEU A 249 -33.26 4.13 -14.55
CA LEU A 249 -33.34 4.39 -13.11
C LEU A 249 -32.56 5.65 -12.75
N ILE A 250 -33.20 6.61 -12.11
CA ILE A 250 -32.56 7.88 -11.69
C ILE A 250 -32.15 7.80 -10.22
N GLY A 251 -33.03 7.27 -9.38
CA GLY A 251 -32.83 7.29 -7.94
C GLY A 251 -34.00 6.76 -7.13
N LEU A 252 -33.88 6.93 -5.81
CA LEU A 252 -34.84 6.46 -4.81
C LEU A 252 -35.40 7.65 -4.03
N VAL A 253 -36.71 7.67 -3.80
CA VAL A 253 -37.36 8.69 -2.97
C VAL A 253 -36.81 8.62 -1.54
N LYS A 254 -36.33 9.76 -1.03
CA LYS A 254 -35.94 9.94 0.37
C LYS A 254 -37.07 10.56 1.19
N ASN A 255 -37.63 11.67 0.68
CA ASN A 255 -38.64 12.43 1.40
C ASN A 255 -39.54 13.18 0.42
N PHE A 256 -40.72 13.59 0.88
CA PHE A 256 -41.67 14.43 0.13
C PHE A 256 -42.06 15.64 0.98
N ARG A 257 -42.11 16.81 0.36
CA ARG A 257 -42.55 18.06 0.98
C ARG A 257 -43.51 18.80 0.05
N VAL A 258 -44.55 19.38 0.64
CA VAL A 258 -45.47 20.27 -0.07
C VAL A 258 -44.91 21.69 -0.03
N ARG A 259 -44.82 22.34 -1.19
CA ARG A 259 -44.48 23.76 -1.35
C ARG A 259 -45.74 24.58 -1.60
N GLU A 260 -45.57 25.89 -1.71
CA GLU A 260 -46.67 26.83 -1.92
C GLU A 260 -47.45 26.53 -3.21
N LEU A 261 -46.78 26.14 -4.30
CA LEU A 261 -47.42 25.91 -5.61
C LEU A 261 -47.57 24.42 -5.97
N ASP A 262 -46.66 23.56 -5.53
CA ASP A 262 -46.58 22.15 -5.94
C ASP A 262 -46.04 21.24 -4.82
N GLY A 263 -45.91 19.95 -5.10
CA GLY A 263 -45.15 18.99 -4.30
C GLY A 263 -43.71 18.85 -4.81
N GLN A 264 -42.78 18.53 -3.90
CA GLN A 264 -41.38 18.25 -4.23
C GLN A 264 -40.91 17.00 -3.49
N GLY A 265 -40.39 16.04 -4.26
CA GLY A 265 -39.68 14.88 -3.73
C GLY A 265 -38.18 15.15 -3.66
N GLN A 266 -37.51 14.69 -2.61
CA GLN A 266 -36.05 14.60 -2.56
C GLN A 266 -35.65 13.15 -2.86
N LEU A 267 -34.64 12.97 -3.71
CA LEU A 267 -34.17 11.65 -4.14
C LEU A 267 -32.70 11.45 -3.78
N ALA A 268 -32.35 10.20 -3.48
CA ALA A 268 -30.98 9.73 -3.55
C ALA A 268 -30.70 9.26 -4.99
N PRO A 269 -29.59 9.69 -5.63
CA PRO A 269 -29.15 9.08 -6.89
C PRO A 269 -29.01 7.56 -6.74
N ALA A 270 -29.38 6.82 -7.79
CA ALA A 270 -29.19 5.38 -7.81
C ALA A 270 -27.71 4.99 -7.98
N VAL A 271 -26.96 5.81 -8.71
CA VAL A 271 -25.54 5.62 -9.00
C VAL A 271 -24.70 6.42 -8.00
N ASP A 272 -23.60 5.84 -7.51
CA ASP A 272 -22.58 6.63 -6.81
C ASP A 272 -21.82 7.52 -7.80
N LEU A 273 -22.26 8.77 -7.92
CA LEU A 273 -21.62 9.75 -8.78
C LEU A 273 -20.19 10.10 -8.32
N SER A 274 -19.73 9.67 -7.15
CA SER A 274 -18.38 9.94 -6.63
C SER A 274 -17.31 9.08 -7.32
N HIS A 275 -17.67 7.87 -7.74
CA HIS A 275 -16.76 6.89 -8.32
C HIS A 275 -17.32 6.41 -9.66
N LEU A 276 -17.08 7.19 -10.72
CA LEU A 276 -17.47 6.85 -12.08
C LEU A 276 -16.21 6.48 -12.86
N GLU A 277 -16.12 5.22 -13.31
CA GLU A 277 -15.02 4.72 -14.13
C GLU A 277 -15.53 4.35 -15.53
N ASP A 278 -16.41 3.35 -15.60
CA ASP A 278 -17.01 2.88 -16.85
C ASP A 278 -18.45 3.37 -16.99
N VAL A 279 -18.77 3.87 -18.17
CA VAL A 279 -20.09 4.39 -18.50
C VAL A 279 -20.52 3.96 -19.89
N PHE A 280 -21.82 4.07 -20.14
CA PHE A 280 -22.42 3.73 -21.43
C PHE A 280 -23.21 4.91 -21.97
N VAL A 281 -22.94 5.28 -23.22
CA VAL A 281 -23.77 6.25 -23.95
C VAL A 281 -24.89 5.51 -24.67
N VAL A 282 -26.12 5.96 -24.44
CA VAL A 282 -27.34 5.40 -25.04
C VAL A 282 -27.55 6.04 -26.40
N THR A 283 -27.43 5.25 -27.47
CA THR A 283 -27.61 5.73 -28.86
C THR A 283 -28.96 5.34 -29.47
N GLY A 284 -29.75 4.53 -28.76
CA GLY A 284 -31.08 4.14 -29.19
C GLY A 284 -31.62 2.93 -28.44
N ARG A 285 -32.74 2.39 -28.91
CA ARG A 285 -33.31 1.11 -28.43
C ARG A 285 -32.92 -0.03 -29.39
N LYS A 286 -32.67 -1.21 -28.85
CA LYS A 286 -32.42 -2.43 -29.66
C LYS A 286 -33.68 -2.84 -30.40
#